data_AF-A0AAU3DRW8-F1
#
_entry.id   AF-A0AAU3DRW8-F1
#
_cell.length_a   1.000
_cell.length_b   1.000
_cell.length_c   1.000
_cell.angle_alpha   90.00
_cell.angle_beta   90.00
_cell.angle_gamma   90.00
#
_symmetry.space_group_name_H-M   'P 1'
#
loop_
_entity.id
_entity.type
_entity.pdbx_description
1 polymer ?
#
loop_
_entity_poly.entity_id
_entity_poly.type
_entity_poly.pdbx_seq_one_letter_code
_entity_poly.pdbx_strand_id
1 'polypeptide(L)'
;MIRGQRQGAGEVPRLRVDEVGDALLVSVNGVHPATAAVTRALPTETGRICVVMTDPALAYHPDLGYRLCRWVPTRYEAVRLISPCAGMADQSGRIPAQHLCELVEADVIAPVGELVAVPGGTLYALAGGADGTDGQWLRYRPGRPPLGAGRRFPLPEWERELADVADPSIPEVTVEQIPAGLWVRRSHSPAGPVEPTDLAFAVPVQPDTVTLLVSRPGDPPLPAADLRRTIEAIPAALRERLVVTPYGDTPVADGALGATASAAANRTLRVRTGLALHLSGRGAQVAAVGVDGAPTWIPFAREIAWRPHGGGRILSWTAPTDQLLPAGPAQFMLNERWLVEVLEAGLWIREVNRTEGAAVIRRLSLEAEHCTVVIGVGDEDQAAPPWRAVDRLLHRLPGEALARLRLAVPAAAGQWFAEDMTKGLRRTLRGLAPLVLTPAGRLLGPAGEEPGRRPSSASEPTGQSAPPAGAVAAGVPGRRKSTSVDEISSLLSYVDQIRQAPAWDELPGESGPPRSPVAPPARPSLGRAAEGNAQATSPTDDGQAVLRPPAPPVVVPQSAPVVVVAAPVAVAPSEREAGPEPAPRPARRAAASQVDGDADGMANEEAPE
;
A
#
# COMPACT_ATOMS: atom_id res chain seq x y z
N MET A 1 -60.87 3.46 -18.86
CA MET A 1 -60.43 2.46 -17.85
C MET A 1 -59.07 2.87 -17.34
N ILE A 2 -59.00 3.46 -16.16
CA ILE A 2 -57.77 3.88 -15.48
C ILE A 2 -57.40 2.74 -14.52
N ARG A 3 -56.32 1.99 -14.81
CA ARG A 3 -55.80 0.97 -13.89
C ARG A 3 -55.08 1.70 -12.75
N GLY A 4 -55.76 1.81 -11.60
CA GLY A 4 -55.15 2.24 -10.35
C GLY A 4 -54.09 1.22 -9.93
N GLN A 5 -52.83 1.65 -9.96
CA GLN A 5 -51.72 1.00 -9.25
C GLN A 5 -52.08 1.03 -7.76
N ARG A 6 -52.53 -0.11 -7.21
CA ARG A 6 -52.60 -0.29 -5.76
C ARG A 6 -51.16 -0.18 -5.23
N GLN A 7 -50.82 0.96 -4.64
CA GLN A 7 -49.71 1.04 -3.70
C GLN A 7 -50.00 0.00 -2.62
N GLY A 8 -49.24 -1.10 -2.63
CA GLY A 8 -49.32 -2.12 -1.59
C GLY A 8 -49.07 -1.46 -0.24
N ALA A 9 -49.85 -1.86 0.76
CA ALA A 9 -49.63 -1.45 2.15
C ALA A 9 -48.15 -1.65 2.49
N GLY A 10 -47.45 -0.54 2.76
CA GLY A 10 -46.00 -0.54 2.96
C GLY A 10 -45.61 -1.53 4.04
N GLU A 11 -44.80 -2.52 3.67
CA GLU A 11 -44.22 -3.44 4.64
C GLU A 11 -43.39 -2.61 5.63
N VAL A 12 -43.73 -2.70 6.91
CA VAL A 12 -43.02 -1.95 7.95
C VAL A 12 -41.56 -2.40 7.92
N PRO A 13 -40.58 -1.50 7.72
CA PRO A 13 -39.17 -1.86 7.69
C PRO A 13 -38.80 -2.63 8.97
N ARG A 14 -38.27 -3.84 8.81
CA ARG A 14 -37.92 -4.72 9.93
C ARG A 14 -36.41 -4.85 10.03
N LEU A 15 -35.87 -4.52 11.20
CA LEU A 15 -34.47 -4.77 11.52
C LEU A 15 -34.18 -6.28 11.52
N ARG A 16 -33.34 -6.71 10.59
CA ARG A 16 -32.81 -8.07 10.48
C ARG A 16 -31.37 -8.08 10.97
N VAL A 17 -31.02 -9.11 11.74
CA VAL A 17 -29.67 -9.34 12.26
C VAL A 17 -29.28 -10.74 11.80
N ASP A 18 -28.24 -10.83 10.97
CA ASP A 18 -27.71 -12.09 10.45
C ASP A 18 -26.29 -12.30 10.98
N GLU A 19 -25.95 -13.53 11.37
CA GLU A 19 -24.56 -13.90 11.69
C GLU A 19 -23.78 -14.13 10.39
N VAL A 20 -22.65 -13.46 10.23
CA VAL A 20 -21.79 -13.54 9.05
C VAL A 20 -20.34 -13.69 9.51
N GLY A 21 -19.86 -14.94 9.54
CA GLY A 21 -18.58 -15.26 10.17
C GLY A 21 -18.65 -15.00 11.68
N ASP A 22 -17.69 -14.24 12.21
CA ASP A 22 -17.63 -13.85 13.63
C ASP A 22 -18.30 -12.48 13.91
N ALA A 23 -19.01 -11.92 12.94
CA ALA A 23 -19.65 -10.62 13.03
C ALA A 23 -21.17 -10.71 12.84
N LEU A 24 -21.88 -9.68 13.32
CA LEU A 24 -23.31 -9.48 13.06
C LEU A 24 -23.49 -8.47 11.93
N LEU A 25 -24.29 -8.82 10.94
CA LEU A 25 -24.71 -7.93 9.87
C LEU A 25 -26.16 -7.49 10.11
N VAL A 26 -26.36 -6.18 10.21
CA VAL A 26 -27.67 -5.58 10.48
C VAL A 26 -28.18 -4.87 9.23
N SER A 27 -29.39 -5.22 8.80
CA SER A 27 -30.03 -4.65 7.61
C SER A 27 -31.51 -4.37 7.84
N VAL A 28 -32.08 -3.44 7.06
CA VAL A 28 -33.50 -3.07 7.14
C VAL A 28 -34.29 -3.50 5.90
N ASN A 29 -33.63 -3.64 4.74
CA ASN A 29 -34.25 -4.00 3.46
C ASN A 29 -33.49 -5.13 2.74
N GLY A 30 -32.87 -6.03 3.51
CA GLY A 30 -32.03 -7.10 2.99
C GLY A 30 -30.54 -6.74 2.93
N VAL A 31 -29.74 -7.76 2.68
CA VAL A 31 -28.28 -7.69 2.76
C VAL A 31 -27.70 -7.37 1.38
N HIS A 32 -26.96 -6.27 1.27
CA HIS A 32 -26.17 -5.99 0.07
C HIS A 32 -24.96 -6.95 0.01
N PRO A 33 -24.71 -7.63 -1.13
CA PRO A 33 -23.63 -8.63 -1.25
C PRO A 33 -22.25 -8.08 -0.86
N ALA A 34 -21.97 -6.83 -1.17
CA ALA A 34 -20.68 -6.22 -0.88
C ALA A 34 -20.51 -5.90 0.62
N THR A 35 -21.58 -5.52 1.34
CA THR A 35 -21.53 -5.36 2.81
C THR A 35 -21.27 -6.71 3.48
N ALA A 36 -21.89 -7.78 3.00
CA ALA A 36 -21.59 -9.13 3.48
C ALA A 36 -20.14 -9.55 3.20
N ALA A 37 -19.57 -9.14 2.05
CA ALA A 37 -18.18 -9.42 1.72
C ALA A 37 -17.20 -8.68 2.63
N VAL A 38 -17.45 -7.39 2.92
CA VAL A 38 -16.67 -6.65 3.93
C VAL A 38 -16.80 -7.30 5.30
N THR A 39 -18.02 -7.63 5.71
CA THR A 39 -18.27 -8.27 7.02
C THR A 39 -17.47 -9.56 7.19
N ARG A 40 -17.41 -10.40 6.16
CA ARG A 40 -16.60 -11.63 6.15
C ARG A 40 -15.08 -11.38 6.17
N ALA A 41 -14.64 -10.24 5.67
CA ALA A 41 -13.22 -9.89 5.61
C ALA A 41 -12.71 -9.22 6.89
N LEU A 42 -13.60 -8.83 7.80
CA LEU A 42 -13.20 -8.18 9.05
C LEU A 42 -12.41 -9.13 9.95
N PRO A 43 -11.38 -8.63 10.64
CA PRO A 43 -10.64 -9.42 11.61
C PRO A 43 -11.51 -9.71 12.84
N THR A 44 -11.38 -10.92 13.36
CA THR A 44 -12.01 -11.34 14.60
C THR A 44 -11.39 -10.60 15.79
N GLU A 45 -12.22 -10.10 16.70
CA GLU A 45 -11.77 -9.49 17.95
C GLU A 45 -12.05 -10.40 19.15
N THR A 46 -11.06 -10.56 20.03
CA THR A 46 -11.28 -11.24 21.30
C THR A 46 -12.03 -10.32 22.25
N GLY A 47 -13.11 -10.82 22.86
CA GLY A 47 -13.89 -10.08 23.87
C GLY A 47 -14.84 -9.01 23.30
N ARG A 48 -14.90 -8.82 21.97
CA ARG A 48 -15.81 -7.85 21.35
C ARG A 48 -16.64 -8.49 20.24
N ILE A 49 -17.87 -8.02 20.09
CA ILE A 49 -18.72 -8.39 18.95
C ILE A 49 -18.66 -7.29 17.89
N CYS A 50 -18.30 -7.65 16.67
CA CYS A 50 -18.34 -6.75 15.51
C CYS A 50 -19.77 -6.68 14.97
N VAL A 51 -20.31 -5.48 14.84
CA VAL A 51 -21.66 -5.22 14.32
C VAL A 51 -21.56 -4.27 13.14
N VAL A 52 -21.85 -4.78 11.94
CA VAL A 52 -21.83 -4.01 10.68
C VAL A 52 -23.23 -3.51 10.36
N MET A 53 -23.38 -2.20 10.17
CA MET A 53 -24.65 -1.57 9.81
C MET A 53 -24.48 -0.62 8.62
N THR A 54 -25.39 -0.69 7.67
CA THR A 54 -25.51 0.29 6.58
C THR A 54 -26.42 1.45 7.01
N ASP A 55 -26.24 2.64 6.47
CA ASP A 55 -27.27 3.70 6.50
C ASP A 55 -28.38 3.25 5.51
N PRO A 56 -29.63 2.91 5.92
CA PRO A 56 -30.45 3.53 6.97
C PRO A 56 -30.61 2.73 8.27
N ALA A 57 -29.95 1.59 8.43
CA ALA A 57 -30.11 0.73 9.60
C ALA A 57 -29.69 1.42 10.91
N LEU A 58 -28.77 2.40 10.84
CA LEU A 58 -28.30 3.14 12.01
C LEU A 58 -29.42 3.90 12.76
N ALA A 59 -30.48 4.31 12.06
CA ALA A 59 -31.66 4.92 12.69
C ALA A 59 -32.38 3.97 13.68
N TYR A 60 -32.17 2.65 13.54
CA TYR A 60 -32.74 1.61 14.38
C TYR A 60 -31.77 1.13 15.48
N HIS A 61 -30.75 1.92 15.81
CA HIS A 61 -29.82 1.57 16.89
C HIS A 61 -30.49 1.30 18.26
N PRO A 62 -31.65 1.89 18.65
CA PRO A 62 -32.30 1.52 19.91
C PRO A 62 -32.80 0.08 19.88
N ASP A 63 -33.45 -0.34 18.78
CA ASP A 63 -33.92 -1.72 18.59
C ASP A 63 -32.77 -2.72 18.56
N LEU A 64 -31.64 -2.33 17.97
CA LEU A 64 -30.41 -3.11 18.01
C LEU A 64 -29.90 -3.27 19.45
N GLY A 65 -29.87 -2.20 20.24
CA GLY A 65 -29.45 -2.23 21.65
C GLY A 65 -30.19 -3.30 22.45
N TYR A 66 -31.53 -3.31 22.39
CA TYR A 66 -32.35 -4.33 23.06
C TYR A 66 -32.03 -5.77 22.64
N ARG A 67 -31.61 -5.99 21.39
CA ARG A 67 -31.19 -7.32 20.91
C ARG A 67 -29.79 -7.67 21.42
N LEU A 68 -28.87 -6.71 21.42
CA LEU A 68 -27.48 -6.90 21.85
C LEU A 68 -27.37 -7.18 23.36
N CYS A 69 -28.29 -6.69 24.21
CA CYS A 69 -28.33 -6.99 25.65
C CYS A 69 -28.37 -8.50 25.97
N ARG A 70 -28.73 -9.36 25.01
CA ARG A 70 -28.71 -10.82 25.18
C ARG A 70 -27.30 -11.40 25.11
N TRP A 71 -26.37 -10.71 24.47
CA TRP A 71 -24.98 -11.12 24.24
C TRP A 71 -23.97 -10.25 24.98
N VAL A 72 -24.32 -9.00 25.28
CA VAL A 72 -23.46 -8.00 25.93
C VAL A 72 -24.12 -7.58 27.24
N PRO A 73 -23.42 -7.64 28.40
CA PRO A 73 -22.02 -8.03 28.59
C PRO A 73 -21.78 -9.54 28.78
N THR A 74 -22.82 -10.40 28.68
CA THR A 74 -22.75 -11.81 29.10
C THR A 74 -21.73 -12.67 28.33
N ARG A 75 -21.60 -12.46 27.01
CA ARG A 75 -20.71 -13.21 26.10
C ARG A 75 -19.58 -12.34 25.56
N TYR A 76 -19.82 -11.04 25.38
CA TYR A 76 -18.85 -10.08 24.88
C TYR A 76 -18.80 -8.88 25.80
N GLU A 77 -17.60 -8.33 26.00
CA GLU A 77 -17.35 -7.20 26.91
C GLU A 77 -17.65 -5.85 26.26
N ALA A 78 -17.65 -5.78 24.93
CA ALA A 78 -17.85 -4.55 24.18
C ALA A 78 -18.40 -4.81 22.77
N VAL A 79 -18.89 -3.73 22.14
CA VAL A 79 -19.38 -3.73 20.76
C VAL A 79 -18.44 -2.91 19.89
N ARG A 80 -18.05 -3.45 18.73
CA ARG A 80 -17.50 -2.64 17.64
C ARG A 80 -18.58 -2.35 16.62
N LEU A 81 -19.05 -1.10 16.60
CA LEU A 81 -20.07 -0.65 15.68
C LEU A 81 -19.42 -0.12 14.40
N ILE A 82 -19.55 -0.87 13.31
CA ILE A 82 -19.03 -0.55 11.99
C ILE A 82 -20.17 0.03 11.17
N SER A 83 -20.33 1.34 11.28
CA SER A 83 -21.33 2.10 10.54
C SER A 83 -20.81 3.53 10.36
N PRO A 84 -20.74 4.06 9.13
CA PRO A 84 -20.26 5.42 8.91
C PRO A 84 -21.00 6.43 9.79
N CYS A 85 -20.26 7.41 10.29
CA CYS A 85 -20.78 8.49 11.12
C CYS A 85 -21.53 8.05 12.41
N ALA A 86 -21.42 6.80 12.87
CA ALA A 86 -22.13 6.35 14.08
C ALA A 86 -21.68 7.04 15.37
N GLY A 87 -20.49 7.64 15.37
CA GLY A 87 -19.98 8.49 16.44
C GLY A 87 -20.37 9.97 16.33
N MET A 88 -21.07 10.38 15.26
CA MET A 88 -21.55 11.74 15.05
C MET A 88 -22.96 11.92 15.60
N ALA A 89 -23.31 13.15 15.97
CA ALA A 89 -24.66 13.49 16.35
C ALA A 89 -25.58 13.42 15.11
N ASP A 90 -26.73 12.78 15.25
CA ASP A 90 -27.78 12.76 14.24
C ASP A 90 -28.57 14.09 14.21
N GLN A 91 -29.61 14.17 13.38
CA GLN A 91 -30.47 15.36 13.26
C GLN A 91 -31.18 15.75 14.57
N SER A 92 -31.28 14.82 15.54
CA SER A 92 -31.85 15.07 16.86
C SER A 92 -30.80 15.51 17.89
N GLY A 93 -29.53 15.60 17.50
CA GLY A 93 -28.41 15.88 18.39
C GLY A 93 -27.95 14.67 19.21
N ARG A 94 -28.47 13.47 18.96
CA ARG A 94 -28.08 12.25 19.67
C ARG A 94 -26.94 11.56 18.93
N ILE A 95 -25.97 11.05 19.67
CA ILE A 95 -24.88 10.24 19.11
C ILE A 95 -25.28 8.76 19.19
N PRO A 96 -25.54 8.07 18.06
CA PRO A 96 -26.02 6.69 18.06
C PRO A 96 -25.13 5.73 18.86
N ALA A 97 -23.81 5.86 18.75
CA ALA A 97 -22.87 5.01 19.49
C ALA A 97 -22.93 5.24 21.02
N GLN A 98 -23.08 6.49 21.48
CA GLN A 98 -23.24 6.80 22.90
C GLN A 98 -24.56 6.28 23.44
N HIS A 99 -25.65 6.45 22.69
CA HIS A 99 -26.96 5.94 23.09
C HIS A 99 -26.97 4.40 23.13
N LEU A 100 -26.36 3.75 22.14
CA LEU A 100 -26.21 2.29 22.14
C LEU A 100 -25.39 1.81 23.35
N CYS A 101 -24.29 2.50 23.66
CA CYS A 101 -23.43 2.24 24.83
C CYS A 101 -24.20 2.30 26.15
N GLU A 102 -25.06 3.30 26.31
CA GLU A 102 -25.93 3.45 27.48
C GLU A 102 -26.98 2.34 27.57
N LEU A 103 -27.57 1.95 26.43
CA LEU A 103 -28.59 0.88 26.39
C LEU A 103 -28.03 -0.51 26.70
N VAL A 104 -26.84 -0.83 26.20
CA VAL A 104 -26.20 -2.14 26.40
C VAL A 104 -25.34 -2.20 27.68
N GLU A 105 -25.19 -1.07 28.38
CA GLU A 105 -24.35 -0.89 29.57
C GLU A 105 -22.91 -1.41 29.39
N ALA A 106 -22.35 -1.26 28.19
CA ALA A 106 -21.02 -1.72 27.83
C ALA A 106 -20.38 -0.81 26.78
N ASP A 107 -19.07 -0.94 26.62
CA ASP A 107 -18.32 -0.07 25.72
C ASP A 107 -18.74 -0.27 24.26
N VAL A 108 -18.91 0.84 23.55
CA VAL A 108 -19.14 0.84 22.10
C VAL A 108 -18.01 1.59 21.43
N ILE A 109 -17.41 0.99 20.40
CA ILE A 109 -16.36 1.64 19.61
C ILE A 109 -16.90 1.85 18.20
N ALA A 110 -16.98 3.12 17.78
CA ALA A 110 -17.64 3.53 16.55
C ALA A 110 -16.86 4.64 15.84
N PRO A 111 -16.96 4.77 14.51
CA PRO A 111 -16.26 5.80 13.77
C PRO A 111 -17.00 7.14 13.82
N VAL A 112 -16.20 8.19 13.87
CA VAL A 112 -16.56 9.58 13.55
C VAL A 112 -16.10 9.81 12.12
N GLY A 113 -17.05 10.17 11.25
CA GLY A 113 -16.81 10.35 9.82
C GLY A 113 -17.06 9.10 8.97
N GLU A 114 -16.71 9.22 7.69
CA GLU A 114 -16.90 8.17 6.70
C GLU A 114 -15.93 7.00 6.93
N LEU A 115 -16.32 5.81 6.48
CA LEU A 115 -15.47 4.62 6.54
C LEU A 115 -15.05 4.18 5.14
N VAL A 116 -13.75 3.93 4.98
CA VAL A 116 -13.21 3.20 3.82
C VAL A 116 -12.81 1.80 4.25
N ALA A 117 -13.33 0.81 3.54
CA ALA A 117 -12.86 -0.56 3.63
C ALA A 117 -11.60 -0.70 2.76
N VAL A 118 -10.49 -1.07 3.40
CA VAL A 118 -9.22 -1.27 2.73
C VAL A 118 -9.08 -2.75 2.39
N PRO A 119 -8.63 -3.09 1.16
CA PRO A 119 -8.37 -4.47 0.82
C PRO A 119 -7.41 -5.14 1.80
N GLY A 120 -7.78 -6.33 2.29
CA GLY A 120 -7.09 -7.00 3.40
C GLY A 120 -7.89 -7.00 4.71
N GLY A 121 -9.08 -6.40 4.74
CA GLY A 121 -10.02 -6.52 5.86
C GLY A 121 -9.93 -5.41 6.90
N THR A 122 -9.07 -4.42 6.68
CA THR A 122 -8.93 -3.27 7.59
C THR A 122 -9.89 -2.15 7.21
N LEU A 123 -10.24 -1.29 8.17
CA LEU A 123 -11.08 -0.12 7.98
C LEU A 123 -10.32 1.15 8.34
N TYR A 124 -10.63 2.24 7.66
CA TYR A 124 -10.08 3.56 7.91
C TYR A 124 -11.18 4.60 8.05
N ALA A 125 -11.09 5.42 9.10
CA ALA A 125 -11.99 6.55 9.31
C ALA A 125 -11.48 7.78 8.55
N LEU A 126 -12.18 8.16 7.50
CA LEU A 126 -11.94 9.39 6.76
C LEU A 126 -12.47 10.59 7.55
N ALA A 127 -11.81 11.73 7.40
CA ALA A 127 -12.36 12.99 7.87
C ALA A 127 -13.75 13.18 7.24
N GLY A 128 -14.74 13.50 8.08
CA GLY A 128 -16.14 13.52 7.69
C GLY A 128 -16.82 14.80 8.12
N GLY A 129 -17.66 15.33 7.23
CA GLY A 129 -18.55 16.46 7.52
C GLY A 129 -18.01 17.82 7.08
N ALA A 130 -18.93 18.78 6.99
CA ALA A 130 -18.63 20.18 6.64
C ALA A 130 -17.76 20.88 7.70
N ASP A 131 -17.75 20.35 8.91
CA ASP A 131 -17.11 20.96 10.08
C ASP A 131 -15.61 20.60 10.19
N GLY A 132 -15.09 19.81 9.24
CA GLY A 132 -13.67 19.46 9.18
C GLY A 132 -13.18 18.54 10.31
N THR A 133 -14.10 17.81 10.95
CA THR A 133 -13.73 16.91 12.05
C THR A 133 -12.86 15.77 11.51
N ASP A 134 -11.68 15.60 12.10
CA ASP A 134 -10.79 14.48 11.76
C ASP A 134 -11.47 13.14 12.02
N GLY A 135 -11.42 12.28 11.00
CA GLY A 135 -12.04 10.97 11.04
C GLY A 135 -11.30 10.07 12.01
N GLN A 136 -11.99 9.51 12.99
CA GLN A 136 -11.38 8.63 13.98
C GLN A 136 -12.39 7.66 14.58
N TRP A 137 -11.91 6.55 15.11
CA TRP A 137 -12.67 5.69 15.99
C TRP A 137 -12.72 6.31 17.37
N LEU A 138 -13.90 6.32 17.98
CA LEU A 138 -14.11 6.73 19.36
C LEU A 138 -14.64 5.56 20.19
N ARG A 139 -14.13 5.41 21.40
CA ARG A 139 -14.62 4.49 22.44
C ARG A 139 -15.55 5.24 23.37
N TYR A 140 -16.83 4.91 23.29
CA TYR A 140 -17.89 5.37 24.17
C TYR A 140 -17.99 4.46 25.38
N ARG A 141 -18.24 5.05 26.55
CA ARG A 141 -18.40 4.34 27.82
C ARG A 141 -19.59 4.92 28.57
N PRO A 142 -20.39 4.12 29.31
CA PRO A 142 -21.58 4.63 29.97
C PRO A 142 -21.25 5.77 30.93
N GLY A 143 -21.91 6.92 30.77
CA GLY A 143 -21.73 8.10 31.63
C GLY A 143 -20.35 8.76 31.58
N ARG A 144 -19.51 8.46 30.58
CA ARG A 144 -18.15 9.03 30.45
C ARG A 144 -17.98 9.68 29.06
N PRO A 145 -17.11 10.70 28.95
CA PRO A 145 -16.76 11.25 27.64
C PRO A 145 -16.06 10.20 26.76
N PRO A 146 -16.25 10.26 25.43
CA PRO A 146 -15.62 9.34 24.50
C PRO A 146 -14.09 9.52 24.50
N LEU A 147 -13.38 8.43 24.25
CA LEU A 147 -11.91 8.41 24.11
C LEU A 147 -11.51 8.08 22.67
N GLY A 148 -10.48 8.75 22.15
CA GLY A 148 -9.88 8.43 20.85
C GLY A 148 -9.33 7.01 20.80
N ALA A 149 -9.59 6.31 19.69
CA ALA A 149 -9.16 4.95 19.43
C ALA A 149 -8.43 4.79 18.08
N GLY A 150 -7.84 5.88 17.57
CA GLY A 150 -7.09 5.92 16.30
C GLY A 150 -7.98 6.01 15.07
N ARG A 151 -7.39 6.11 13.87
CA ARG A 151 -8.13 6.19 12.60
C ARG A 151 -8.29 4.82 11.92
N ARG A 152 -7.52 3.83 12.34
CA ARG A 152 -7.42 2.51 11.70
C ARG A 152 -8.04 1.42 12.57
N PHE A 153 -8.69 0.46 11.92
CA PHE A 153 -9.16 -0.77 12.54
C PHE A 153 -8.72 -2.00 11.73
N PRO A 154 -8.00 -2.97 12.31
CA PRO A 154 -7.40 -2.94 13.64
C PRO A 154 -6.41 -1.78 13.82
N LEU A 155 -6.17 -1.41 15.07
CA LEU A 155 -5.22 -0.36 15.42
C LEU A 155 -3.79 -0.91 15.24
N PRO A 156 -3.00 -0.44 14.25
CA PRO A 156 -1.61 -0.86 14.15
C PRO A 156 -0.80 -0.26 15.31
N GLU A 157 0.28 -0.93 15.69
CA GLU A 157 1.11 -0.50 16.83
C GLU A 157 1.65 0.92 16.65
N TRP A 158 1.98 1.28 15.40
CA TRP A 158 2.58 2.54 15.03
C TRP A 158 1.60 3.73 14.96
N GLU A 159 0.30 3.51 15.15
CA GLU A 159 -0.71 4.58 15.08
C GLU A 159 -0.40 5.70 16.08
N ARG A 160 0.04 5.32 17.28
CA ARG A 160 0.20 6.27 18.38
C ARG A 160 1.26 7.30 18.05
N GLU A 161 2.35 6.87 17.42
CA GLU A 161 3.44 7.72 17.00
C GLU A 161 3.06 8.64 15.82
N LEU A 162 2.02 8.31 15.05
CA LEU A 162 1.51 9.22 14.00
C LEU A 162 0.85 10.47 14.58
N ALA A 163 0.31 10.40 15.79
CA ALA A 163 -0.27 11.58 16.45
C ALA A 163 0.78 12.68 16.71
N ASP A 164 2.06 12.29 16.80
CA ASP A 164 3.18 13.20 17.03
C ASP A 164 3.82 13.72 15.73
N VAL A 165 3.32 13.30 14.57
CA VAL A 165 3.80 13.81 13.28
C VAL A 165 3.27 15.23 13.10
N ALA A 166 4.14 16.20 13.34
CA ALA A 166 3.86 17.60 13.05
C ALA A 166 3.74 17.82 11.53
N ASP A 167 2.85 18.73 11.12
CA ASP A 167 2.85 19.25 9.76
C ASP A 167 4.23 19.88 9.50
N PRO A 168 5.01 19.38 8.52
CA PRO A 168 6.33 19.93 8.24
C PRO A 168 6.28 21.37 7.72
N SER A 169 5.09 21.93 7.44
CA SER A 169 4.88 23.32 7.02
C SER A 169 5.71 23.68 5.78
N ILE A 170 5.84 22.71 4.86
CA ILE A 170 6.57 22.87 3.61
C ILE A 170 5.63 23.49 2.58
N PRO A 171 5.98 24.65 1.98
CA PRO A 171 5.14 25.26 0.96
C PRO A 171 4.83 24.30 -0.20
N GLU A 172 3.58 24.30 -0.66
CA GLU A 172 3.09 23.48 -1.78
C GLU A 172 3.20 21.95 -1.59
N VAL A 173 3.45 21.49 -0.36
CA VAL A 173 3.48 20.07 -0.03
C VAL A 173 2.44 19.77 1.03
N THR A 174 1.64 18.74 0.77
CA THR A 174 0.66 18.22 1.71
C THR A 174 1.12 16.86 2.20
N VAL A 175 1.12 16.68 3.53
CA VAL A 175 1.31 15.39 4.17
C VAL A 175 -0.02 14.97 4.78
N GLU A 176 -0.60 13.90 4.25
CA GLU A 176 -1.92 13.40 4.66
C GLU A 176 -1.78 12.00 5.27
N GLN A 177 -2.57 11.69 6.29
CA GLN A 177 -2.66 10.32 6.77
C GLN A 177 -3.55 9.49 5.83
N ILE A 178 -3.03 8.34 5.41
CA ILE A 178 -3.72 7.32 4.61
C ILE A 178 -3.77 6.00 5.39
N PRO A 179 -4.58 5.00 5.01
CA PRO A 179 -4.68 3.77 5.78
C PRO A 179 -3.35 3.10 6.07
N ALA A 180 -2.45 3.02 5.08
CA ALA A 180 -1.15 2.37 5.27
C ALA A 180 -0.07 3.24 5.97
N GLY A 181 -0.35 4.51 6.27
CA GLY A 181 0.61 5.42 6.90
C GLY A 181 0.43 6.89 6.47
N LEU A 182 1.44 7.45 5.81
CA LEU A 182 1.52 8.84 5.38
C LEU A 182 1.58 8.93 3.85
N TRP A 183 1.03 10.00 3.30
CA TRP A 183 1.11 10.34 1.89
C TRP A 183 1.62 11.77 1.72
N VAL A 184 2.78 11.91 1.08
CA VAL A 184 3.37 13.20 0.72
C VAL A 184 3.16 13.49 -0.75
N ARG A 185 2.55 14.62 -1.07
CA ARG A 185 2.25 15.04 -2.44
C ARG A 185 2.27 16.55 -2.59
N ARG A 186 2.18 17.03 -3.83
CA ARG A 186 1.95 18.45 -4.11
C ARG A 186 0.57 18.86 -3.58
N SER A 187 0.49 20.04 -2.97
CA SER A 187 -0.79 20.60 -2.48
C SER A 187 -1.71 21.00 -3.64
N HIS A 188 -1.11 21.54 -4.71
CA HIS A 188 -1.82 21.91 -5.93
C HIS A 188 -1.69 20.78 -6.94
N SER A 189 -2.74 19.98 -7.05
CA SER A 189 -2.83 18.85 -7.98
C SER A 189 -3.62 19.26 -9.23
N PRO A 190 -3.04 19.22 -10.45
CA PRO A 190 -3.81 19.38 -11.68
C PRO A 190 -4.81 18.24 -11.90
N ALA A 191 -4.62 17.08 -11.25
CA ALA A 191 -5.54 15.95 -11.30
C ALA A 191 -6.84 16.16 -10.48
N GLY A 192 -6.98 17.31 -9.81
CA GLY A 192 -8.17 17.66 -9.03
C GLY A 192 -8.12 17.18 -7.58
N PRO A 193 -9.26 17.22 -6.85
CA PRO A 193 -9.30 16.80 -5.46
C PRO A 193 -8.94 15.32 -5.30
N VAL A 194 -8.54 14.96 -4.08
CA VAL A 194 -8.33 13.56 -3.69
C VAL A 194 -9.68 12.96 -3.33
N GLU A 195 -10.08 11.93 -4.07
CA GLU A 195 -11.31 11.20 -3.79
C GLU A 195 -11.01 10.00 -2.88
N PRO A 196 -11.98 9.55 -2.05
CA PRO A 196 -11.87 8.32 -1.25
C PRO A 196 -11.56 7.05 -2.05
N THR A 197 -11.81 7.06 -3.37
CA THR A 197 -11.54 5.97 -4.31
C THR A 197 -10.13 5.98 -4.88
N ASP A 198 -9.31 6.97 -4.53
CA ASP A 198 -7.90 7.04 -4.94
C ASP A 198 -7.12 5.82 -4.39
N LEU A 199 -6.22 5.23 -5.19
CA LEU A 199 -5.48 4.02 -4.81
C LEU A 199 -4.63 4.21 -3.55
N ALA A 200 -4.31 5.45 -3.17
CA ALA A 200 -3.67 5.75 -1.90
C ALA A 200 -4.45 5.20 -0.69
N PHE A 201 -5.79 5.14 -0.77
CA PHE A 201 -6.66 4.56 0.26
C PHE A 201 -6.86 3.04 0.12
N ALA A 202 -6.41 2.44 -0.99
CA ALA A 202 -6.45 0.99 -1.21
C ALA A 202 -5.18 0.26 -0.74
N VAL A 203 -4.15 0.99 -0.30
CA VAL A 203 -2.89 0.40 0.18
C VAL A 203 -3.13 -0.32 1.52
N PRO A 204 -2.83 -1.63 1.62
CA PRO A 204 -3.10 -2.40 2.84
C PRO A 204 -2.29 -1.92 4.03
N VAL A 205 -2.93 -1.85 5.18
CA VAL A 205 -2.27 -1.58 6.47
C VAL A 205 -1.36 -2.76 6.83
N GLN A 206 -0.13 -2.47 7.21
CA GLN A 206 0.82 -3.46 7.71
C GLN A 206 1.02 -3.24 9.22
N PRO A 207 0.90 -4.27 10.08
CA PRO A 207 0.99 -4.09 11.53
C PRO A 207 2.31 -3.45 12.00
N ASP A 208 3.43 -3.83 11.36
CA ASP A 208 4.78 -3.50 11.84
C ASP A 208 5.48 -2.41 11.01
N THR A 209 4.89 -2.00 9.89
CA THR A 209 5.53 -1.05 8.96
C THR A 209 4.60 0.09 8.59
N VAL A 210 5.18 1.29 8.45
CA VAL A 210 4.49 2.51 8.06
C VAL A 210 4.84 2.80 6.60
N THR A 211 3.84 2.93 5.74
CA THR A 211 4.07 3.33 4.35
C THR A 211 4.18 4.85 4.25
N LEU A 212 5.25 5.35 3.65
CA LEU A 212 5.32 6.73 3.16
C LEU A 212 5.11 6.69 1.64
N LEU A 213 3.91 7.02 1.22
CA LEU A 213 3.54 7.14 -0.18
C LEU A 213 4.04 8.48 -0.73
N VAL A 214 4.68 8.49 -1.90
CA VAL A 214 5.32 9.68 -2.46
C VAL A 214 4.72 10.03 -3.82
N SER A 215 4.28 11.28 -3.94
CA SER A 215 3.64 11.90 -5.11
C SER A 215 2.26 11.33 -5.44
N ARG A 216 1.67 11.78 -6.55
CA ARG A 216 0.41 11.29 -7.10
C ARG A 216 0.56 11.21 -8.63
N PRO A 217 -0.01 10.19 -9.28
CA PRO A 217 -0.11 10.14 -10.74
C PRO A 217 -0.75 11.41 -11.30
N GLY A 218 -0.17 11.95 -12.37
CA GLY A 218 -0.60 13.19 -13.01
C GLY A 218 -0.09 14.48 -12.35
N ASP A 219 0.42 14.42 -11.11
CA ASP A 219 1.04 15.58 -10.46
C ASP A 219 2.49 15.78 -10.93
N PRO A 220 3.01 17.02 -10.87
CA PRO A 220 4.44 17.25 -10.99
C PRO A 220 5.23 16.45 -9.93
N PRO A 221 6.40 15.88 -10.27
CA PRO A 221 7.23 15.16 -9.31
C PRO A 221 7.57 16.00 -8.08
N LEU A 222 7.67 15.36 -6.92
CA LEU A 222 8.04 16.03 -5.68
C LEU A 222 9.53 16.44 -5.71
N PRO A 223 9.89 17.68 -5.36
CA PRO A 223 11.30 18.06 -5.25
C PRO A 223 12.02 17.22 -4.18
N ALA A 224 13.25 16.81 -4.46
CA ALA A 224 14.02 15.96 -3.54
C ALA A 224 14.29 16.65 -2.20
N ALA A 225 14.44 17.99 -2.19
CA ALA A 225 14.59 18.77 -0.97
C ALA A 225 13.35 18.68 -0.05
N ASP A 226 12.15 18.65 -0.64
CA ASP A 226 10.91 18.61 0.12
C ASP A 226 10.68 17.24 0.71
N LEU A 227 10.89 16.18 -0.07
CA LEU A 227 10.85 14.81 0.45
C LEU A 227 11.82 14.62 1.63
N ARG A 228 13.03 15.18 1.54
CA ARG A 228 14.00 15.09 2.63
C ARG A 228 13.49 15.77 3.91
N ARG A 229 13.00 17.01 3.80
CA ARG A 229 12.41 17.76 4.93
C ARG A 229 11.22 17.02 5.54
N THR A 230 10.35 16.43 4.71
CA THR A 230 9.22 15.62 5.19
C THR A 230 9.72 14.41 5.99
N ILE A 231 10.70 13.66 5.48
CA ILE A 231 11.24 12.49 6.19
C ILE A 231 11.92 12.91 7.50
N GLU A 232 12.66 14.01 7.51
CA GLU A 232 13.32 14.54 8.71
C GLU A 232 12.34 14.95 9.81
N ALA A 233 11.14 15.42 9.43
CA ALA A 233 10.06 15.74 10.35
C ALA A 233 9.36 14.50 10.95
N ILE A 234 9.53 13.31 10.36
CA ILE A 234 8.93 12.08 10.89
C ILE A 234 9.68 11.64 12.18
N PRO A 235 8.96 11.33 13.27
CA PRO A 235 9.54 10.79 14.50
C PRO A 235 10.48 9.60 14.25
N ALA A 236 11.57 9.51 15.01
CA ALA A 236 12.59 8.48 14.81
C ALA A 236 12.01 7.04 14.89
N ALA A 237 11.08 6.80 15.82
CA ALA A 237 10.40 5.52 15.98
C ALA A 237 9.60 5.11 14.73
N LEU A 238 8.99 6.07 14.03
CA LEU A 238 8.30 5.81 12.76
C LEU A 238 9.28 5.64 11.60
N ARG A 239 10.37 6.43 11.57
CA ARG A 239 11.44 6.28 10.56
C ARG A 239 12.07 4.89 10.59
N GLU A 240 12.10 4.22 11.74
CA GLU A 240 12.56 2.82 11.88
C GLU A 240 11.67 1.81 11.15
N ARG A 241 10.38 2.11 11.06
CA ARG A 241 9.35 1.25 10.48
C ARG A 241 8.98 1.65 9.04
N LEU A 242 9.65 2.66 8.47
CA LEU A 242 9.26 3.30 7.22
C LEU A 242 9.55 2.41 6.00
N VAL A 243 8.54 2.28 5.14
CA VAL A 243 8.66 1.74 3.78
C VAL A 243 8.22 2.81 2.80
N VAL A 244 9.17 3.31 2.01
CA VAL A 244 8.90 4.38 1.04
C VAL A 244 8.32 3.75 -0.22
N THR A 245 7.22 4.29 -0.72
CA THR A 245 6.47 3.72 -1.84
C THR A 245 6.19 4.81 -2.88
N PRO A 246 6.57 4.62 -4.16
CA PRO A 246 6.23 5.56 -5.22
C PRO A 246 4.74 5.48 -5.55
N TYR A 247 4.13 6.61 -5.89
CA TYR A 247 2.82 6.67 -6.51
C TYR A 247 2.89 7.38 -7.86
N GLY A 248 2.91 6.59 -8.92
CA GLY A 248 3.17 7.07 -10.29
C GLY A 248 4.62 6.84 -10.72
N ASP A 249 4.91 7.20 -11.97
CA ASP A 249 6.18 6.91 -12.65
C ASP A 249 7.37 7.73 -12.17
N THR A 250 7.16 9.02 -11.92
CA THR A 250 8.22 9.96 -11.56
C THR A 250 7.88 10.60 -10.22
N PRO A 251 8.08 9.86 -9.10
CA PRO A 251 7.68 10.34 -7.78
C PRO A 251 8.56 11.49 -7.28
N VAL A 252 9.79 11.63 -7.79
CA VAL A 252 10.75 12.65 -7.35
C VAL A 252 11.39 13.30 -8.58
N ALA A 253 11.52 14.63 -8.56
CA ALA A 253 12.08 15.40 -9.68
C ALA A 253 13.59 15.16 -9.87
N ASP A 254 14.33 15.12 -8.76
CA ASP A 254 15.79 15.11 -8.76
C ASP A 254 16.33 13.85 -8.09
N GLY A 255 16.74 12.88 -8.91
CA GLY A 255 17.39 11.65 -8.46
C GLY A 255 16.44 10.49 -8.13
N ALA A 256 17.02 9.38 -7.69
CA ALA A 256 16.27 8.18 -7.36
C ALA A 256 15.57 8.31 -6.00
N LEU A 257 14.29 7.94 -5.94
CA LEU A 257 13.47 7.98 -4.72
C LEU A 257 14.19 7.35 -3.52
N GLY A 258 14.77 6.16 -3.69
CA GLY A 258 15.44 5.46 -2.61
C GLY A 258 16.73 6.10 -2.13
N ALA A 259 17.52 6.68 -3.04
CA ALA A 259 18.71 7.43 -2.67
C ALA A 259 18.34 8.69 -1.86
N THR A 260 17.37 9.47 -2.34
CA THR A 260 16.89 10.69 -1.67
C THR A 260 16.33 10.37 -0.28
N ALA A 261 15.48 9.34 -0.18
CA ALA A 261 14.84 8.98 1.07
C ALA A 261 15.83 8.42 2.11
N SER A 262 16.71 7.48 1.70
CA SER A 262 17.71 6.89 2.61
C SER A 262 18.71 7.91 3.12
N ALA A 263 19.11 8.88 2.27
CA ALA A 263 19.94 10.00 2.69
C ALA A 263 19.27 10.85 3.76
N ALA A 264 18.00 11.25 3.59
CA ALA A 264 17.27 12.02 4.61
C ALA A 264 17.05 11.25 5.91
N ALA A 265 16.74 9.96 5.83
CA ALA A 265 16.56 9.15 7.02
C ALA A 265 17.88 8.78 7.71
N ASN A 266 19.03 9.07 7.06
CA ASN A 266 20.39 8.66 7.45
C ASN A 266 20.47 7.18 7.87
N ARG A 267 19.75 6.31 7.16
CA ARG A 267 19.68 4.86 7.44
C ARG A 267 19.36 4.08 6.18
N THR A 268 19.53 2.76 6.27
CA THR A 268 19.03 1.87 5.22
C THR A 268 17.51 1.85 5.27
N LEU A 269 16.84 2.20 4.17
CA LEU A 269 15.38 2.18 4.05
C LEU A 269 14.92 1.14 3.04
N ARG A 270 13.71 0.61 3.25
CA ARG A 270 13.00 -0.23 2.29
C ARG A 270 12.22 0.67 1.35
N VAL A 271 12.33 0.40 0.05
CA VAL A 271 11.62 1.11 -1.00
C VAL A 271 10.88 0.10 -1.85
N ARG A 272 9.57 0.26 -2.01
CA ARG A 272 8.78 -0.53 -2.96
C ARG A 272 8.97 0.04 -4.36
N THR A 273 8.85 -0.82 -5.37
CA THR A 273 8.95 -0.42 -6.78
C THR A 273 7.60 0.05 -7.37
N GLY A 274 6.53 -0.04 -6.58
CA GLY A 274 5.17 0.34 -6.97
C GLY A 274 4.20 0.29 -5.78
N LEU A 275 2.91 0.50 -6.03
CA LEU A 275 1.88 0.43 -5.00
C LEU A 275 1.58 -1.01 -4.59
N ALA A 276 1.51 -1.27 -3.28
CA ALA A 276 0.99 -2.53 -2.77
C ALA A 276 -0.54 -2.53 -2.84
N LEU A 277 -1.11 -3.37 -3.71
CA LEU A 277 -2.55 -3.45 -3.97
C LEU A 277 -3.02 -4.91 -3.86
N HIS A 278 -4.24 -5.14 -3.39
CA HIS A 278 -4.84 -6.47 -3.50
C HIS A 278 -5.43 -6.65 -4.89
N LEU A 279 -4.80 -7.52 -5.68
CA LEU A 279 -5.28 -7.88 -7.00
C LEU A 279 -6.11 -9.17 -6.92
N SER A 280 -7.22 -9.18 -7.65
CA SER A 280 -8.15 -10.31 -7.70
C SER A 280 -7.42 -11.62 -7.96
N GLY A 281 -7.64 -12.62 -7.09
CA GLY A 281 -7.03 -13.95 -7.19
C GLY A 281 -5.54 -14.05 -6.85
N ARG A 282 -4.83 -12.92 -6.64
CA ARG A 282 -3.38 -12.90 -6.39
C ARG A 282 -2.99 -12.35 -5.01
N GLY A 283 -3.95 -11.88 -4.22
CA GLY A 283 -3.68 -11.26 -2.92
C GLY A 283 -2.94 -9.93 -3.08
N ALA A 284 -2.21 -9.51 -2.04
CA ALA A 284 -1.40 -8.29 -2.08
C ALA A 284 -0.21 -8.45 -3.05
N GLN A 285 -0.13 -7.57 -4.04
CA GLN A 285 0.92 -7.50 -5.06
C GLN A 285 1.45 -6.07 -5.15
N VAL A 286 2.73 -5.92 -5.52
CA VAL A 286 3.30 -4.61 -5.84
C VAL A 286 3.10 -4.38 -7.33
N ALA A 287 2.30 -3.38 -7.69
CA ALA A 287 2.01 -3.01 -9.07
C ALA A 287 2.58 -1.63 -9.39
N ALA A 288 3.16 -1.49 -10.58
CA ALA A 288 3.49 -0.19 -11.13
C ALA A 288 2.20 0.59 -11.44
N VAL A 289 2.25 1.92 -11.30
CA VAL A 289 1.09 2.79 -11.51
C VAL A 289 1.44 3.81 -12.58
N GLY A 290 0.66 3.82 -13.65
CA GLY A 290 0.84 4.73 -14.78
C GLY A 290 0.46 6.17 -14.44
N VAL A 291 0.70 7.07 -15.39
CA VAL A 291 0.38 8.50 -15.26
C VAL A 291 -1.11 8.79 -15.10
N ASP A 292 -1.98 7.85 -15.53
CA ASP A 292 -3.44 7.91 -15.40
C ASP A 292 -3.93 7.42 -14.01
N GLY A 293 -3.01 6.98 -13.15
CA GLY A 293 -3.33 6.41 -11.86
C GLY A 293 -3.81 4.96 -11.91
N ALA A 294 -3.80 4.31 -13.07
CA ALA A 294 -4.16 2.91 -13.19
C ALA A 294 -2.95 2.00 -12.90
N PRO A 295 -3.16 0.84 -12.24
CA PRO A 295 -2.12 -0.19 -12.15
C PRO A 295 -1.83 -0.77 -13.54
N THR A 296 -0.56 -0.89 -13.91
CA THR A 296 -0.17 -1.27 -15.28
C THR A 296 0.34 -2.71 -15.38
N TRP A 297 1.36 -3.07 -14.60
CA TRP A 297 1.95 -4.40 -14.52
C TRP A 297 2.59 -4.66 -13.16
N ILE A 298 2.86 -5.93 -12.84
CA ILE A 298 3.57 -6.36 -11.63
C ILE A 298 5.08 -6.43 -11.89
N PRO A 299 5.91 -5.55 -11.29
CA PRO A 299 7.35 -5.56 -11.49
C PRO A 299 8.02 -6.79 -10.86
N PHE A 300 9.11 -7.25 -11.47
CA PHE A 300 9.86 -8.41 -10.94
C PHE A 300 10.55 -8.08 -9.62
N ALA A 301 11.22 -6.93 -9.52
CA ALA A 301 11.68 -6.39 -8.23
C ALA A 301 10.49 -5.77 -7.52
N ARG A 302 10.22 -6.17 -6.27
CA ARG A 302 9.09 -5.66 -5.46
C ARG A 302 9.56 -4.69 -4.37
N GLU A 303 10.70 -4.99 -3.76
CA GLU A 303 11.30 -4.14 -2.73
C GLU A 303 12.83 -4.09 -2.84
N ILE A 304 13.38 -2.92 -2.53
CA ILE A 304 14.79 -2.59 -2.63
C ILE A 304 15.24 -1.93 -1.31
N ALA A 305 16.35 -2.40 -0.74
CA ALA A 305 17.05 -1.72 0.35
C ALA A 305 17.98 -0.66 -0.20
N TRP A 306 17.78 0.59 0.20
CA TRP A 306 18.63 1.72 -0.18
C TRP A 306 19.46 2.20 1.00
N ARG A 307 20.77 2.35 0.79
CA ARG A 307 21.72 2.87 1.78
C ARG A 307 21.95 4.37 1.54
N PRO A 308 22.16 5.20 2.59
CA PRO A 308 22.28 6.67 2.47
C PRO A 308 23.32 7.17 1.46
N HIS A 309 24.38 6.39 1.24
CA HIS A 309 25.49 6.71 0.33
C HIS A 309 25.81 5.55 -0.62
N GLY A 310 24.86 4.63 -0.82
CA GLY A 310 25.06 3.42 -1.61
C GLY A 310 23.96 3.20 -2.64
N GLY A 311 24.12 2.16 -3.45
CA GLY A 311 23.10 1.71 -4.38
C GLY A 311 21.98 0.92 -3.70
N GLY A 312 20.88 0.75 -4.42
CA GLY A 312 19.82 -0.18 -4.06
C GLY A 312 20.27 -1.64 -4.12
N ARG A 313 19.77 -2.45 -3.19
CA ARG A 313 19.88 -3.91 -3.21
C ARG A 313 18.48 -4.51 -3.17
N ILE A 314 18.14 -5.33 -4.16
CA ILE A 314 16.83 -6.01 -4.21
C ILE A 314 16.68 -6.93 -3.00
N LEU A 315 15.58 -6.76 -2.26
CA LEU A 315 15.21 -7.56 -1.09
C LEU A 315 14.12 -8.58 -1.40
N SER A 316 13.15 -8.18 -2.23
CA SER A 316 11.98 -8.99 -2.58
C SER A 316 11.79 -8.96 -4.08
N TRP A 317 11.63 -10.13 -4.69
CA TRP A 317 11.47 -10.28 -6.13
C TRP A 317 10.59 -11.48 -6.49
N THR A 318 10.09 -11.48 -7.72
CA THR A 318 9.42 -12.61 -8.36
C THR A 318 10.34 -13.17 -9.43
N ALA A 319 10.43 -14.51 -9.53
CA ALA A 319 11.13 -15.13 -10.64
C ALA A 319 10.42 -14.76 -11.96
N PRO A 320 11.16 -14.40 -13.04
CA PRO A 320 10.53 -14.03 -14.31
C PRO A 320 9.70 -15.17 -14.93
N THR A 321 10.08 -16.41 -14.63
CA THR A 321 9.40 -17.64 -14.99
C THR A 321 9.79 -18.72 -13.97
N ASP A 322 8.98 -19.76 -13.85
CA ASP A 322 9.23 -20.94 -13.02
C ASP A 322 10.34 -21.86 -13.56
N GLN A 323 10.84 -21.61 -14.77
CA GLN A 323 11.83 -22.46 -15.45
C GLN A 323 13.28 -22.11 -15.20
N LEU A 324 13.56 -20.95 -14.60
CA LEU A 324 14.94 -20.53 -14.36
C LEU A 324 15.44 -21.08 -13.03
N LEU A 325 16.68 -21.57 -13.02
CA LEU A 325 17.31 -22.07 -11.81
C LEU A 325 17.90 -20.89 -11.01
N PRO A 326 17.69 -20.78 -9.69
CA PRO A 326 18.31 -19.72 -8.89
C PRO A 326 19.84 -19.79 -8.95
N ALA A 327 20.49 -18.63 -9.16
CA ALA A 327 21.95 -18.46 -9.19
C ALA A 327 22.47 -17.60 -8.03
N GLY A 328 21.61 -16.78 -7.43
CA GLY A 328 21.95 -15.86 -6.36
C GLY A 328 20.77 -14.94 -6.01
N PRO A 329 20.97 -13.96 -5.12
CA PRO A 329 19.94 -12.97 -4.81
C PRO A 329 19.49 -12.25 -6.09
N ALA A 330 18.22 -12.37 -6.43
CA ALA A 330 17.63 -11.79 -7.63
C ALA A 330 18.34 -12.20 -8.95
N GLN A 331 19.00 -13.36 -8.97
CA GLN A 331 19.75 -13.87 -10.13
C GLN A 331 19.36 -15.31 -10.44
N PHE A 332 19.24 -15.63 -11.73
CA PHE A 332 18.82 -16.94 -12.21
C PHE A 332 19.62 -17.39 -13.43
N MET A 333 19.97 -18.67 -13.53
CA MET A 333 20.68 -19.22 -14.67
C MET A 333 19.76 -19.36 -15.88
N LEU A 334 20.18 -18.79 -17.01
CA LEU A 334 19.59 -19.05 -18.32
C LEU A 334 20.22 -20.29 -18.96
N ASN A 335 21.54 -20.44 -18.81
CA ASN A 335 22.33 -21.64 -19.09
C ASN A 335 23.67 -21.55 -18.31
N GLU A 336 24.62 -22.45 -18.57
CA GLU A 336 25.92 -22.49 -17.85
C GLU A 336 26.77 -21.20 -17.96
N ARG A 337 26.57 -20.40 -19.00
CA ARG A 337 27.37 -19.19 -19.27
C ARG A 337 26.60 -17.89 -19.08
N TRP A 338 25.26 -17.94 -19.08
CA TRP A 338 24.39 -16.78 -19.07
C TRP A 338 23.41 -16.83 -17.90
N LEU A 339 23.20 -15.67 -17.29
CA LEU A 339 22.21 -15.49 -16.24
C LEU A 339 21.26 -14.34 -16.56
N VAL A 340 20.15 -14.33 -15.84
CA VAL A 340 19.14 -13.27 -15.77
C VAL A 340 19.22 -12.68 -14.38
N GLU A 341 19.51 -11.39 -14.29
CA GLU A 341 19.46 -10.60 -13.07
C GLU A 341 18.19 -9.74 -13.09
N VAL A 342 17.42 -9.75 -12.00
CA VAL A 342 16.27 -8.87 -11.85
C VAL A 342 16.76 -7.46 -11.52
N LEU A 343 16.16 -6.46 -12.15
CA LEU A 343 16.41 -5.04 -11.95
C LEU A 343 15.14 -4.35 -11.42
N GLU A 344 15.28 -3.10 -10.98
CA GLU A 344 14.13 -2.23 -10.75
C GLU A 344 13.30 -2.02 -12.03
N ALA A 345 13.97 -1.72 -13.15
CA ALA A 345 13.32 -1.51 -14.45
C ALA A 345 12.83 -2.77 -15.19
N GLY A 346 13.19 -3.97 -14.72
CA GLY A 346 12.91 -5.23 -15.44
C GLY A 346 14.01 -6.27 -15.27
N LEU A 347 14.69 -6.65 -16.36
CA LEU A 347 15.66 -7.75 -16.38
C LEU A 347 16.98 -7.37 -17.05
N TRP A 348 18.05 -8.03 -16.65
CA TRP A 348 19.36 -7.97 -17.29
C TRP A 348 19.85 -9.37 -17.64
N ILE A 349 20.04 -9.63 -18.93
CA ILE A 349 20.56 -10.89 -19.44
C ILE A 349 22.04 -10.70 -19.79
N ARG A 350 22.93 -11.43 -19.12
CA ARG A 350 24.38 -11.27 -19.26
C ARG A 350 25.16 -12.56 -19.05
N GLU A 351 26.42 -12.56 -19.44
CA GLU A 351 27.36 -13.61 -19.05
C GLU A 351 27.62 -13.60 -17.54
N VAL A 352 27.77 -14.78 -16.93
CA VAL A 352 27.89 -14.97 -15.47
C VAL A 352 29.04 -14.15 -14.87
N ASN A 353 30.19 -14.11 -15.56
CA ASN A 353 31.43 -13.50 -15.07
C ASN A 353 31.67 -12.07 -15.58
N ARG A 354 30.74 -11.50 -16.35
CA ARG A 354 30.86 -10.16 -16.93
C ARG A 354 29.94 -9.19 -16.19
N THR A 355 30.47 -8.03 -15.81
CA THR A 355 29.75 -6.99 -15.04
C THR A 355 30.06 -5.57 -15.52
N GLU A 356 30.70 -5.45 -16.67
CA GLU A 356 31.00 -4.20 -17.35
C GLU A 356 29.69 -3.45 -17.63
N GLY A 357 29.62 -2.19 -17.18
CA GLY A 357 28.39 -1.39 -17.26
C GLY A 357 27.31 -1.72 -16.20
N ALA A 358 27.52 -2.65 -15.27
CA ALA A 358 26.53 -3.05 -14.26
C ALA A 358 25.98 -1.86 -13.47
N ALA A 359 26.83 -0.89 -13.12
CA ALA A 359 26.44 0.27 -12.33
C ALA A 359 25.44 1.18 -13.06
N VAL A 360 25.48 1.24 -14.40
CA VAL A 360 24.53 2.01 -15.21
C VAL A 360 23.22 1.24 -15.36
N ILE A 361 23.32 -0.06 -15.69
CA ILE A 361 22.16 -0.94 -15.90
C ILE A 361 21.33 -1.10 -14.61
N ARG A 362 21.97 -1.30 -13.46
CA ARG A 362 21.29 -1.42 -12.15
C ARG A 362 20.68 -0.10 -11.66
N ARG A 363 20.98 1.03 -12.29
CA ARG A 363 20.41 2.35 -11.99
C ARG A 363 19.23 2.71 -12.88
N LEU A 364 18.84 1.84 -13.82
CA LEU A 364 17.64 2.03 -14.60
C LEU A 364 16.41 2.04 -13.68
N SER A 365 15.67 3.14 -13.72
CA SER A 365 14.43 3.33 -12.98
C SER A 365 13.30 2.53 -13.60
N LEU A 366 12.35 2.14 -12.77
CA LEU A 366 11.09 1.56 -13.24
C LEU A 366 10.27 2.60 -14.02
N GLU A 367 9.68 2.16 -15.12
CA GLU A 367 8.64 2.88 -15.87
C GLU A 367 7.37 2.01 -15.84
N ALA A 368 6.21 2.56 -15.44
CA ALA A 368 4.97 1.79 -15.37
C ALA A 368 4.48 1.33 -16.74
N GLU A 369 4.85 2.00 -17.82
CA GLU A 369 4.46 1.58 -19.17
C GLU A 369 5.42 0.55 -19.78
N HIS A 370 6.57 0.27 -19.15
CA HIS A 370 7.62 -0.53 -19.78
C HIS A 370 8.31 -1.52 -18.84
N CYS A 371 8.41 -2.76 -19.29
CA CYS A 371 9.31 -3.77 -18.73
C CYS A 371 10.59 -3.79 -19.57
N THR A 372 11.67 -3.20 -19.06
CA THR A 372 12.94 -3.10 -19.80
C THR A 372 13.78 -4.35 -19.58
N VAL A 373 14.16 -5.02 -20.67
CA VAL A 373 15.13 -6.11 -20.67
C VAL A 373 16.39 -5.66 -21.39
N VAL A 374 17.47 -5.54 -20.62
CA VAL A 374 18.81 -5.25 -21.15
C VAL A 374 19.50 -6.56 -21.48
N ILE A 375 20.08 -6.68 -22.67
CA ILE A 375 20.83 -7.86 -23.10
C ILE A 375 22.27 -7.45 -23.40
N GLY A 376 23.22 -8.17 -22.79
CA GLY A 376 24.66 -7.93 -22.96
C GLY A 376 25.28 -7.08 -21.86
N VAL A 377 26.55 -6.76 -22.03
CA VAL A 377 27.37 -5.96 -21.10
C VAL A 377 27.96 -4.74 -21.82
N GLY A 378 28.50 -3.78 -21.06
CA GLY A 378 29.12 -2.57 -21.59
C GLY A 378 30.53 -2.79 -22.15
N ASP A 379 30.73 -3.79 -23.00
CA ASP A 379 32.01 -4.20 -23.60
C ASP A 379 31.78 -4.68 -25.06
N GLU A 380 32.74 -4.41 -25.96
CA GLU A 380 32.70 -4.84 -27.35
C GLU A 380 33.04 -6.34 -27.49
N ASP A 381 33.86 -6.89 -26.59
CA ASP A 381 34.34 -8.28 -26.61
C ASP A 381 33.41 -9.25 -25.84
N GLN A 382 32.11 -9.17 -26.12
CA GLN A 382 31.12 -10.05 -25.51
C GLN A 382 30.72 -11.20 -26.45
N ALA A 383 30.42 -12.36 -25.88
CA ALA A 383 29.96 -13.50 -26.66
C ALA A 383 28.53 -13.26 -27.18
N ALA A 384 28.20 -13.91 -28.30
CA ALA A 384 26.83 -13.93 -28.81
C ALA A 384 25.88 -14.55 -27.76
N PRO A 385 24.78 -13.88 -27.39
CA PRO A 385 23.79 -14.41 -26.46
C PRO A 385 23.17 -15.71 -26.99
N PRO A 386 22.67 -16.57 -26.09
CA PRO A 386 21.95 -17.77 -26.48
C PRO A 386 20.54 -17.38 -26.97
N TRP A 387 20.42 -16.77 -28.15
CA TRP A 387 19.19 -16.14 -28.64
C TRP A 387 17.95 -17.03 -28.57
N ARG A 388 18.09 -18.33 -28.84
CA ARG A 388 16.97 -19.29 -28.69
C ARG A 388 16.50 -19.43 -27.25
N ALA A 389 17.40 -19.37 -26.27
CA ALA A 389 17.03 -19.40 -24.85
C ALA A 389 16.42 -18.07 -24.41
N VAL A 390 16.97 -16.95 -24.88
CA VAL A 390 16.42 -15.60 -24.65
C VAL A 390 15.01 -15.49 -25.22
N ASP A 391 14.79 -15.85 -26.49
CA ASP A 391 13.48 -15.85 -27.15
C ASP A 391 12.46 -16.68 -26.34
N ARG A 392 12.85 -17.88 -25.90
CA ARG A 392 11.98 -18.72 -25.04
C ARG A 392 11.66 -18.08 -23.69
N LEU A 393 12.63 -17.44 -23.05
CA LEU A 393 12.40 -16.72 -21.80
C LEU A 393 11.40 -15.59 -22.00
N LEU A 394 11.59 -14.76 -23.02
CA LEU A 394 10.74 -13.61 -23.29
C LEU A 394 9.28 -14.03 -23.56
N HIS A 395 9.05 -15.10 -24.33
CA HIS A 395 7.71 -15.64 -24.58
C HIS A 395 7.04 -16.27 -23.34
N ARG A 396 7.77 -16.45 -22.24
CA ARG A 396 7.27 -17.03 -20.98
C ARG A 396 7.10 -16.00 -19.88
N LEU A 397 7.44 -14.73 -20.13
CA LEU A 397 7.17 -13.67 -19.19
C LEU A 397 5.65 -13.56 -18.94
N PRO A 398 5.22 -13.09 -17.75
CA PRO A 398 3.83 -12.78 -17.50
C PRO A 398 3.26 -11.87 -18.60
N GLY A 399 2.03 -12.12 -19.04
CA GLY A 399 1.43 -11.41 -20.19
C GLY A 399 1.47 -9.89 -20.06
N GLU A 400 1.28 -9.37 -18.85
CA GLU A 400 1.34 -7.94 -18.52
C GLU A 400 2.74 -7.31 -18.73
N ALA A 401 3.80 -8.05 -18.42
CA ALA A 401 5.18 -7.63 -18.63
C ALA A 401 5.57 -7.79 -20.11
N LEU A 402 5.12 -8.88 -20.75
CA LEU A 402 5.36 -9.13 -22.17
C LEU A 402 4.70 -8.05 -23.06
N ALA A 403 3.48 -7.62 -22.73
CA ALA A 403 2.78 -6.55 -23.45
C ALA A 403 3.49 -5.19 -23.38
N ARG A 404 4.39 -5.01 -22.40
CA ARG A 404 5.14 -3.79 -22.13
C ARG A 404 6.64 -3.94 -22.38
N LEU A 405 7.03 -5.00 -23.06
CA LEU A 405 8.43 -5.37 -23.24
C LEU A 405 9.17 -4.31 -24.07
N ARG A 406 10.28 -3.81 -23.51
CA ARG A 406 11.31 -3.06 -24.25
C ARG A 406 12.63 -3.84 -24.21
N LEU A 407 13.28 -3.95 -25.36
CA LEU A 407 14.58 -4.60 -25.47
C LEU A 407 15.67 -3.55 -25.70
N ALA A 408 16.70 -3.59 -24.87
CA ALA A 408 17.82 -2.67 -24.94
C ALA A 408 19.16 -3.41 -24.97
N VAL A 409 20.14 -2.82 -25.65
CA VAL A 409 21.53 -3.26 -25.64
C VAL A 409 22.44 -2.12 -25.19
N PRO A 410 23.51 -2.36 -24.40
CA PRO A 410 24.49 -1.33 -24.07
C PRO A 410 25.11 -0.73 -25.34
N ALA A 411 25.32 0.59 -25.40
CA ALA A 411 25.94 1.25 -26.55
C ALA A 411 27.34 0.71 -26.86
N ALA A 412 28.09 0.36 -25.81
CA ALA A 412 29.42 -0.23 -25.91
C ALA A 412 29.43 -1.67 -26.47
N ALA A 413 28.26 -2.31 -26.60
CA ALA A 413 28.14 -3.60 -27.28
C ALA A 413 28.40 -3.52 -28.79
N GLY A 414 28.33 -2.32 -29.38
CA GLY A 414 28.44 -2.09 -30.80
C GLY A 414 27.15 -2.39 -31.59
N GLN A 415 27.07 -1.83 -32.80
CA GLN A 415 25.89 -1.97 -33.68
C GLN A 415 25.64 -3.42 -34.10
N TRP A 416 26.70 -4.20 -34.31
CA TRP A 416 26.59 -5.61 -34.70
C TRP A 416 25.76 -6.42 -33.71
N PHE A 417 25.83 -6.10 -32.41
CA PHE A 417 25.10 -6.80 -31.36
C PHE A 417 23.60 -6.47 -31.39
N ALA A 418 23.25 -5.21 -31.67
CA ALA A 418 21.86 -4.80 -31.89
C ALA A 418 21.25 -5.49 -33.13
N GLU A 419 22.03 -5.60 -34.21
CA GLU A 419 21.62 -6.31 -35.42
C GLU A 419 21.45 -7.82 -35.18
N ASP A 420 22.37 -8.42 -34.44
CA ASP A 420 22.31 -9.84 -34.08
C ASP A 420 21.11 -10.13 -33.15
N MET A 421 20.84 -9.26 -32.18
CA MET A 421 19.62 -9.31 -31.37
C MET A 421 18.36 -9.24 -32.24
N THR A 422 18.32 -8.33 -33.20
CA THR A 422 17.18 -8.17 -34.12
C THR A 422 16.94 -9.43 -34.95
N LYS A 423 18.02 -10.08 -35.43
CA LYS A 423 17.96 -11.36 -36.16
C LYS A 423 17.51 -12.50 -35.24
N GLY A 424 18.11 -12.61 -34.06
CA GLY A 424 17.90 -13.68 -33.09
C GLY A 424 16.51 -13.67 -32.44
N LEU A 425 15.94 -12.48 -32.24
CA LEU A 425 14.65 -12.26 -31.58
C LEU A 425 13.55 -11.79 -32.53
N ARG A 426 13.68 -12.06 -33.84
CA ARG A 426 12.72 -11.61 -34.86
C ARG A 426 11.26 -12.00 -34.58
N ARG A 427 11.02 -13.06 -33.81
CA ARG A 427 9.67 -13.49 -33.40
C ARG A 427 9.11 -12.60 -32.30
N THR A 428 9.88 -12.37 -31.23
CA THR A 428 9.49 -11.47 -30.14
C THR A 428 9.42 -10.01 -30.58
N LEU A 429 10.35 -9.56 -31.43
CA LEU A 429 10.48 -8.17 -31.87
C LEU A 429 9.45 -7.73 -32.93
N ARG A 430 8.39 -8.48 -33.22
CA ARG A 430 7.42 -8.08 -34.25
C ARG A 430 6.76 -6.73 -33.91
N GLY A 431 7.30 -5.65 -34.48
CA GLY A 431 6.88 -4.27 -34.24
C GLY A 431 7.67 -3.53 -33.15
N LEU A 432 8.64 -4.16 -32.49
CA LEU A 432 9.50 -3.52 -31.49
C LEU A 432 10.85 -3.15 -32.10
N ALA A 433 11.27 -1.89 -31.92
CA ALA A 433 12.60 -1.44 -32.29
C ALA A 433 13.58 -1.69 -31.12
N PRO A 434 14.79 -2.22 -31.38
CA PRO A 434 15.82 -2.33 -30.34
C PRO A 434 16.24 -0.94 -29.87
N LEU A 435 16.43 -0.80 -28.55
CA LEU A 435 16.94 0.42 -27.92
C LEU A 435 18.43 0.31 -27.62
N VAL A 436 19.10 1.45 -27.55
CA VAL A 436 20.50 1.57 -27.16
C VAL A 436 20.60 2.23 -25.79
N LEU A 437 21.22 1.56 -24.83
CA LEU A 437 21.51 2.09 -23.50
C LEU A 437 22.86 2.82 -23.50
N THR A 438 22.80 4.14 -23.36
CA THR A 438 24.00 4.99 -23.29
C THR A 438 24.76 4.81 -21.97
N PRO A 439 26.06 5.17 -21.91
CA PRO A 439 26.82 5.21 -20.65
C PRO A 439 26.22 6.14 -19.59
N ALA A 440 25.41 7.12 -20.01
CA ALA A 440 24.69 8.02 -19.12
C ALA A 440 23.40 7.41 -18.54
N GLY A 441 23.06 6.16 -18.88
CA GLY A 441 21.85 5.49 -18.41
C GLY A 441 20.58 5.85 -19.17
N ARG A 442 20.71 6.50 -20.33
CA ARG A 442 19.56 6.86 -21.18
C ARG A 442 19.31 5.79 -22.23
N LEU A 443 18.05 5.47 -22.47
CA LEU A 443 17.58 4.59 -23.54
C LEU A 443 17.25 5.43 -24.78
N LEU A 444 17.92 5.17 -25.89
CA LEU A 444 17.71 5.86 -27.16
C LEU A 444 17.17 4.89 -28.20
N GLY A 445 16.23 5.37 -29.03
CA GLY A 445 15.82 4.67 -30.24
C GLY A 445 16.92 4.71 -31.32
N PRO A 446 16.74 3.96 -32.42
CA PRO A 446 17.71 3.92 -33.52
C PRO A 446 17.95 5.29 -34.20
N ALA A 447 16.99 6.21 -34.11
CA ALA A 447 17.13 7.59 -34.60
C ALA A 447 17.82 8.55 -33.61
N GLY A 448 18.26 8.06 -32.44
CA GLY A 448 18.81 8.90 -31.37
C GLY A 448 17.77 9.64 -30.53
N GLU A 449 16.47 9.41 -30.78
CA GLU A 449 15.37 10.01 -30.02
C GLU A 449 15.08 9.20 -28.74
N GLU A 450 14.83 9.90 -27.63
CA GLU A 450 14.34 9.28 -26.38
C GLU A 450 12.89 8.79 -26.60
N PRO A 451 12.60 7.48 -26.44
CA PRO A 451 11.26 6.96 -26.67
C PRO A 451 10.25 7.57 -25.68
N GLY A 452 9.23 8.25 -26.21
CA GLY A 452 8.07 8.68 -25.42
C GLY A 452 8.19 10.05 -24.73
N ARG A 453 9.28 10.80 -24.93
CA ARG A 453 9.31 12.22 -24.53
C ARG A 453 8.42 13.01 -25.48
N ARG A 454 7.14 13.20 -25.12
CA ARG A 454 6.29 14.19 -25.80
C ARG A 454 7.04 15.52 -25.78
N PRO A 455 7.23 16.19 -26.92
CA PRO A 455 7.85 17.51 -26.93
C PRO A 455 7.02 18.41 -26.05
N SER A 456 7.57 18.78 -24.89
CA SER A 456 7.00 19.81 -24.03
C SER A 456 7.01 21.08 -24.87
N SER A 457 5.86 21.44 -25.43
CA SER A 457 5.66 22.69 -26.14
C SER A 457 5.91 23.82 -25.15
N ALA A 458 7.15 24.31 -25.13
CA ALA A 458 7.50 25.57 -24.50
C ALA A 458 6.69 26.64 -25.21
N SER A 459 5.68 27.18 -24.51
CA SER A 459 4.94 28.33 -24.99
C SER A 459 5.89 29.52 -25.09
N GLU A 460 6.29 29.86 -26.31
CA GLU A 460 6.87 31.18 -26.57
C GLU A 460 5.80 32.26 -26.33
N PRO A 461 6.16 33.37 -25.67
CA PRO A 461 5.21 34.44 -25.35
C PRO A 461 5.04 35.35 -26.55
N THR A 462 4.09 35.04 -27.44
CA THR A 462 3.68 36.00 -28.47
C THR A 462 2.59 36.89 -27.91
N GLY A 463 2.97 38.11 -27.53
CA GLY A 463 2.03 39.17 -27.19
C GLY A 463 1.16 39.54 -28.39
N GLN A 464 -0.15 39.60 -28.17
CA GLN A 464 -1.06 40.39 -28.99
C GLN A 464 -2.27 40.83 -28.16
N SER A 465 -2.60 42.10 -28.34
CA SER A 465 -3.47 42.92 -27.50
C SER A 465 -4.86 43.10 -28.13
N ALA A 466 -5.88 43.16 -27.25
CA ALA A 466 -7.23 43.77 -27.37
C ALA A 466 -8.34 43.07 -28.20
N PRO A 467 -9.66 43.38 -28.02
CA PRO A 467 -10.36 44.17 -26.97
C PRO A 467 -11.60 43.43 -26.32
N PRO A 468 -12.37 44.09 -25.42
CA PRO A 468 -13.28 43.43 -24.46
C PRO A 468 -14.78 43.52 -24.83
N ALA A 469 -15.59 42.58 -24.31
CA ALA A 469 -16.99 42.80 -23.88
C ALA A 469 -17.64 41.49 -23.36
N GLY A 470 -18.46 41.59 -22.31
CA GLY A 470 -19.58 40.66 -22.09
C GLY A 470 -19.73 40.12 -20.67
N ALA A 471 -20.38 40.88 -19.80
CA ALA A 471 -20.89 40.47 -18.50
C ALA A 471 -22.02 39.42 -18.61
N VAL A 472 -22.04 38.37 -17.77
CA VAL A 472 -23.29 37.71 -17.31
C VAL A 472 -23.13 37.05 -15.93
N ALA A 473 -23.91 37.59 -14.98
CA ALA A 473 -24.67 37.00 -13.88
C ALA A 473 -24.06 36.05 -12.82
N ALA A 474 -24.29 36.46 -11.58
CA ALA A 474 -24.22 35.73 -10.33
C ALA A 474 -25.16 34.50 -10.29
N GLY A 475 -24.65 33.40 -9.71
CA GLY A 475 -25.40 32.20 -9.36
C GLY A 475 -25.26 31.87 -7.87
N VAL A 476 -26.40 31.83 -7.19
CA VAL A 476 -26.65 31.50 -5.77
C VAL A 476 -26.17 30.09 -5.39
N PRO A 477 -25.71 29.84 -4.14
CA PRO A 477 -25.17 28.54 -3.72
C PRO A 477 -26.26 27.46 -3.60
N GLY A 478 -26.06 26.37 -4.34
CA GLY A 478 -26.89 25.16 -4.32
C GLY A 478 -26.63 24.28 -3.09
N ARG A 479 -27.68 24.15 -2.28
CA ARG A 479 -27.91 23.17 -1.22
C ARG A 479 -27.49 21.75 -1.63
N ARG A 480 -26.38 21.23 -1.07
CA ARG A 480 -25.95 19.84 -1.22
C ARG A 480 -26.97 18.89 -0.57
N LYS A 481 -27.51 17.96 -1.35
CA LYS A 481 -28.29 16.83 -0.87
C LYS A 481 -27.30 15.70 -0.52
N SER A 482 -27.47 15.13 0.66
CA SER A 482 -26.72 13.98 1.17
C SER A 482 -26.97 12.73 0.33
N THR A 483 -25.91 12.16 -0.24
CA THR A 483 -25.87 10.89 -0.97
C THR A 483 -25.09 9.84 -0.15
N SER A 484 -25.61 9.42 1.01
CA SER A 484 -24.89 8.47 1.90
C SER A 484 -25.06 6.97 1.52
N VAL A 485 -26.00 6.62 0.64
CA VAL A 485 -26.24 5.22 0.23
C VAL A 485 -25.46 4.84 -1.04
N ASP A 486 -25.26 5.80 -1.95
CA ASP A 486 -24.51 5.57 -3.20
C ASP A 486 -22.99 5.61 -2.97
N GLU A 487 -22.49 6.28 -1.93
CA GLU A 487 -21.03 6.37 -1.65
C GLU A 487 -20.46 5.08 -1.06
N ILE A 488 -21.16 4.40 -0.15
CA ILE A 488 -20.76 3.06 0.31
C ILE A 488 -20.90 2.06 -0.85
N SER A 489 -21.96 2.17 -1.65
CA SER A 489 -22.13 1.36 -2.86
C SER A 489 -21.08 1.66 -3.92
N SER A 490 -20.54 2.89 -3.99
CA SER A 490 -19.46 3.32 -4.89
C SER A 490 -18.08 2.84 -4.39
N LEU A 491 -17.80 2.93 -3.09
CA LEU A 491 -16.61 2.36 -2.44
C LEU A 491 -16.57 0.82 -2.57
N LEU A 492 -17.74 0.18 -2.51
CA LEU A 492 -17.89 -1.26 -2.70
C LEU A 492 -17.96 -1.67 -4.17
N SER A 493 -18.54 -0.84 -5.03
CA SER A 493 -18.49 -0.95 -6.49
C SER A 493 -17.06 -0.81 -6.98
N TYR A 494 -16.20 -0.03 -6.33
CA TYR A 494 -14.79 0.08 -6.69
C TYR A 494 -14.01 -1.21 -6.39
N VAL A 495 -14.28 -1.86 -5.25
CA VAL A 495 -13.79 -3.23 -4.98
C VAL A 495 -14.35 -4.22 -6.00
N ASP A 496 -15.62 -4.09 -6.38
CA ASP A 496 -16.22 -4.89 -7.46
C ASP A 496 -15.75 -4.47 -8.86
N GLN A 497 -15.26 -3.26 -9.11
CA GLN A 497 -14.75 -2.74 -10.39
C GLN A 497 -13.27 -3.10 -10.55
N ILE A 498 -12.52 -3.23 -9.45
CA ILE A 498 -11.23 -3.94 -9.39
C ILE A 498 -11.44 -5.46 -9.57
N ARG A 499 -12.59 -6.02 -9.16
CA ARG A 499 -12.97 -7.42 -9.44
C ARG A 499 -13.58 -7.64 -10.83
N GLN A 500 -14.22 -6.64 -11.42
CA GLN A 500 -14.88 -6.66 -12.72
C GLN A 500 -14.07 -5.97 -13.83
N ALA A 501 -12.92 -5.38 -13.51
CA ALA A 501 -11.84 -5.25 -14.47
C ALA A 501 -11.67 -6.64 -15.09
N PRO A 502 -11.81 -6.78 -16.42
CA PRO A 502 -12.00 -8.08 -17.04
C PRO A 502 -10.92 -9.03 -16.54
N ALA A 503 -11.34 -10.13 -15.91
CA ALA A 503 -10.45 -11.24 -15.66
C ALA A 503 -9.93 -11.68 -17.03
N TRP A 504 -8.63 -11.51 -17.26
CA TRP A 504 -8.00 -11.74 -18.56
C TRP A 504 -7.95 -13.22 -19.01
N ASP A 505 -8.75 -14.09 -18.41
CA ASP A 505 -8.84 -15.52 -18.72
C ASP A 505 -10.10 -15.93 -19.52
N GLU A 506 -10.92 -14.98 -20.00
CA GLU A 506 -12.02 -15.28 -20.94
C GLU A 506 -11.62 -15.19 -22.42
N LEU A 507 -10.49 -15.79 -22.78
CA LEU A 507 -10.31 -16.31 -24.15
C LEU A 507 -10.76 -17.78 -24.15
N PRO A 508 -11.48 -18.27 -25.19
CA PRO A 508 -11.95 -19.64 -25.24
C PRO A 508 -10.75 -20.61 -25.35
N GLY A 509 -10.26 -21.05 -24.20
CA GLY A 509 -9.27 -22.11 -24.08
C GLY A 509 -9.92 -23.44 -24.39
N GLU A 510 -9.42 -24.09 -25.45
CA GLU A 510 -9.79 -25.42 -25.87
C GLU A 510 -9.78 -26.41 -24.70
N SER A 511 -10.88 -27.16 -24.58
CA SER A 511 -11.09 -28.18 -23.56
C SER A 511 -10.15 -29.36 -23.81
N GLY A 512 -9.03 -29.41 -23.10
CA GLY A 512 -8.21 -30.62 -23.02
C GLY A 512 -8.94 -31.73 -22.25
N PRO A 513 -8.84 -33.01 -22.67
CA PRO A 513 -9.59 -34.10 -22.04
C PRO A 513 -9.11 -34.39 -20.61
N PRO A 514 -10.00 -34.92 -19.74
CA PRO A 514 -9.72 -35.11 -18.33
C PRO A 514 -8.64 -36.17 -18.10
N ARG A 515 -7.60 -35.79 -17.33
CA ARG A 515 -6.62 -36.73 -16.80
C ARG A 515 -7.26 -37.59 -15.70
N SER A 516 -7.06 -38.90 -15.80
CA SER A 516 -7.51 -39.88 -14.82
C SER A 516 -6.77 -39.74 -13.47
N PRO A 517 -7.42 -40.06 -12.34
CA PRO A 517 -6.84 -39.93 -11.01
C PRO A 517 -5.76 -41.00 -10.76
N VAL A 518 -4.58 -40.54 -10.33
CA VAL A 518 -3.48 -41.38 -9.87
C VAL A 518 -3.75 -41.82 -8.43
N ALA A 519 -3.70 -43.13 -8.18
CA ALA A 519 -3.88 -43.73 -6.86
C ALA A 519 -2.72 -43.38 -5.89
N PRO A 520 -2.99 -43.21 -4.59
CA PRO A 520 -1.97 -42.92 -3.60
C PRO A 520 -1.09 -44.15 -3.28
N PRO A 521 0.22 -43.97 -2.99
CA PRO A 521 1.10 -45.07 -2.63
C PRO A 521 0.81 -45.59 -1.20
N ALA A 522 0.90 -46.90 -1.05
CA ALA A 522 0.69 -47.63 0.20
C ALA A 522 1.76 -47.31 1.26
N ARG A 523 1.33 -47.21 2.53
CA ARG A 523 2.20 -47.07 3.70
C ARG A 523 2.90 -48.39 4.03
N PRO A 524 4.20 -48.39 4.42
CA PRO A 524 4.87 -49.58 4.93
C PRO A 524 4.49 -49.86 6.39
N SER A 525 4.31 -51.14 6.68
CA SER A 525 3.98 -51.72 7.99
C SER A 525 5.16 -51.66 8.95
N LEU A 526 4.92 -51.20 10.19
CA LEU A 526 5.87 -51.29 11.31
C LEU A 526 6.03 -52.76 11.76
N GLY A 527 7.24 -53.29 11.60
CA GLY A 527 7.67 -54.59 12.11
C GLY A 527 7.89 -54.54 13.62
N ARG A 528 7.25 -55.49 14.30
CA ARG A 528 7.25 -55.74 15.74
C ARG A 528 8.55 -56.40 16.18
N ALA A 529 9.18 -55.85 17.22
CA ALA A 529 10.33 -56.42 17.90
C ALA A 529 9.95 -57.69 18.68
N ALA A 530 10.82 -58.70 18.64
CA ALA A 530 10.87 -59.78 19.62
C ALA A 530 12.33 -60.13 19.90
N GLU A 531 12.61 -60.20 21.19
CA GLU A 531 13.87 -60.48 21.87
C GLU A 531 14.39 -61.89 21.59
N GLY A 532 15.70 -62.10 21.77
CA GLY A 532 16.20 -63.47 21.93
C GLY A 532 17.69 -63.72 21.72
N ASN A 533 18.41 -63.64 22.83
CA ASN A 533 19.54 -64.49 23.21
C ASN A 533 20.98 -64.21 22.77
N ALA A 534 21.80 -64.24 23.82
CA ALA A 534 23.25 -64.12 23.87
C ALA A 534 23.98 -65.37 23.36
N GLN A 535 25.17 -65.17 22.80
CA GLN A 535 26.30 -66.04 23.07
C GLN A 535 27.63 -65.32 22.78
N ALA A 536 28.53 -65.42 23.75
CA ALA A 536 29.88 -64.92 23.73
C ALA A 536 30.83 -65.92 23.05
N THR A 537 31.76 -65.43 22.24
CA THR A 537 33.14 -65.95 22.08
C THR A 537 33.99 -64.91 21.35
N SER A 538 35.03 -64.39 22.02
CA SER A 538 36.31 -63.99 21.41
C SER A 538 37.18 -65.27 21.25
N PRO A 539 38.28 -65.38 20.46
CA PRO A 539 39.31 -64.33 20.27
C PRO A 539 40.07 -64.27 18.91
N THR A 540 40.93 -63.23 18.77
CA THR A 540 42.13 -63.11 17.87
C THR A 540 41.86 -63.13 16.35
N ASP A 541 42.48 -62.31 15.49
CA ASP A 541 43.88 -61.92 15.38
C ASP A 541 44.02 -60.76 14.38
N ASP A 542 45.20 -60.13 14.41
CA ASP A 542 45.77 -59.03 13.66
C ASP A 542 45.29 -58.71 12.22
N GLY A 543 45.38 -57.42 11.86
CA GLY A 543 45.73 -57.09 10.47
C GLY A 543 45.25 -55.75 9.91
N GLN A 544 46.13 -54.76 10.00
CA GLN A 544 46.33 -53.67 9.03
C GLN A 544 45.33 -52.51 8.97
N ALA A 545 45.88 -51.37 9.38
CA ALA A 545 45.42 -50.03 9.16
C ALA A 545 45.45 -49.64 7.67
N VAL A 546 44.33 -49.11 7.18
CA VAL A 546 44.31 -48.19 6.03
C VAL A 546 43.67 -46.89 6.51
N LEU A 547 44.51 -45.85 6.58
CA LEU A 547 44.16 -44.48 6.90
C LEU A 547 43.11 -43.97 5.90
N ARG A 548 41.87 -43.82 6.34
CA ARG A 548 40.85 -43.01 5.66
C ARG A 548 40.96 -41.57 6.18
N PRO A 549 41.09 -40.56 5.33
CA PRO A 549 41.03 -39.16 5.77
C PRO A 549 39.63 -38.82 6.29
N PRO A 550 39.53 -37.97 7.33
CA PRO A 550 38.23 -37.56 7.89
C PRO A 550 37.46 -36.71 6.87
N ALA A 551 36.17 -37.03 6.72
CA ALA A 551 35.24 -36.20 5.98
C ALA A 551 35.15 -34.80 6.63
N PRO A 552 35.02 -33.73 5.84
CA PRO A 552 34.78 -32.40 6.38
C PRO A 552 33.44 -32.37 7.14
N PRO A 553 33.33 -31.60 8.24
CA PRO A 553 32.09 -31.48 8.99
C PRO A 553 30.99 -30.91 8.09
N VAL A 554 29.88 -31.64 8.00
CA VAL A 554 28.63 -31.12 7.47
C VAL A 554 28.18 -29.98 8.38
N VAL A 555 28.31 -28.76 7.88
CA VAL A 555 27.74 -27.56 8.49
C VAL A 555 26.22 -27.65 8.32
N VAL A 556 25.56 -28.11 9.38
CA VAL A 556 24.11 -27.93 9.55
C VAL A 556 23.90 -26.44 9.86
N PRO A 557 23.11 -25.69 9.09
CA PRO A 557 22.73 -24.33 9.48
C PRO A 557 21.87 -24.42 10.75
N GLN A 558 22.46 -24.02 11.87
CA GLN A 558 21.77 -23.90 13.14
C GLN A 558 20.65 -22.88 13.06
N SER A 559 19.51 -23.31 13.57
CA SER A 559 18.31 -22.53 13.83
C SER A 559 18.57 -21.34 14.77
N ALA A 560 17.65 -20.38 14.69
CA ALA A 560 17.50 -19.14 15.42
C ALA A 560 18.06 -19.08 16.86
N PRO A 561 18.48 -17.89 17.33
CA PRO A 561 18.83 -17.70 18.73
C PRO A 561 17.61 -17.90 19.63
N VAL A 562 17.76 -18.85 20.56
CA VAL A 562 16.94 -19.00 21.77
C VAL A 562 17.14 -17.73 22.62
N VAL A 563 16.09 -16.93 22.75
CA VAL A 563 16.02 -15.87 23.77
C VAL A 563 15.79 -16.55 25.11
N VAL A 564 16.80 -16.47 25.98
CA VAL A 564 16.71 -16.83 27.39
C VAL A 564 15.80 -15.81 28.08
N VAL A 565 14.63 -16.27 28.53
CA VAL A 565 13.72 -15.51 29.38
C VAL A 565 14.34 -15.39 30.77
N ALA A 566 14.85 -14.20 31.10
CA ALA A 566 15.19 -13.86 32.47
C ALA A 566 13.91 -13.53 33.25
N ALA A 567 13.73 -14.19 34.39
CA ALA A 567 12.62 -14.00 35.32
C ALA A 567 12.61 -12.57 35.90
N PRO A 568 11.44 -12.00 36.22
CA PRO A 568 11.36 -10.70 36.87
C PRO A 568 11.78 -10.80 38.34
N VAL A 569 12.78 -9.99 38.71
CA VAL A 569 13.12 -9.70 40.10
C VAL A 569 12.03 -8.80 40.68
N ALA A 570 11.41 -9.27 41.76
CA ALA A 570 10.47 -8.51 42.57
C ALA A 570 11.20 -7.36 43.30
N VAL A 571 10.67 -6.14 43.16
CA VAL A 571 11.05 -5.00 44.02
C VAL A 571 9.79 -4.54 44.76
N ALA A 572 9.83 -4.72 46.08
CA ALA A 572 8.85 -4.23 47.04
C ALA A 572 9.12 -2.73 47.37
N PRO A 573 8.17 -2.02 48.01
CA PRO A 573 8.04 -0.57 47.94
C PRO A 573 8.97 0.15 48.93
N SER A 574 9.35 1.39 48.60
CA SER A 574 9.92 2.34 49.56
C SER A 574 9.01 3.56 49.67
N GLU A 575 8.61 3.81 50.91
CA GLU A 575 7.84 4.95 51.40
C GLU A 575 8.69 6.25 51.45
N ARG A 576 7.97 7.38 51.41
CA ARG A 576 8.27 8.71 51.98
C ARG A 576 9.47 9.52 51.43
N GLU A 577 9.15 10.69 50.87
CA GLU A 577 9.27 12.03 51.52
C GLU A 577 8.68 13.10 50.56
N ALA A 578 7.67 13.85 51.03
CA ALA A 578 7.75 15.27 51.40
C ALA A 578 7.75 16.26 50.20
N GLY A 579 6.69 17.08 50.13
CA GLY A 579 6.38 17.98 49.00
C GLY A 579 7.26 19.23 48.89
N PRO A 580 6.92 20.12 47.93
CA PRO A 580 6.43 21.42 48.36
C PRO A 580 5.22 21.96 47.56
N GLU A 581 4.27 22.48 48.35
CA GLU A 581 3.43 23.67 48.20
C GLU A 581 3.46 24.49 46.89
N PRO A 582 2.30 24.72 46.21
CA PRO A 582 2.20 25.62 45.08
C PRO A 582 1.84 27.07 45.50
N ALA A 583 2.58 28.03 44.96
CA ALA A 583 2.39 29.47 45.13
C ALA A 583 1.10 30.01 44.43
N PRO A 584 0.54 31.14 44.89
CA PRO A 584 -0.83 31.56 44.57
C PRO A 584 -0.97 32.37 43.26
N ARG A 585 -2.14 32.23 42.63
CA ARG A 585 -2.63 33.03 41.50
C ARG A 585 -2.89 34.49 41.90
N PRO A 586 -2.53 35.50 41.08
CA PRO A 586 -3.03 36.86 41.26
C PRO A 586 -4.41 37.05 40.62
N ALA A 587 -5.20 37.87 41.30
CA ALA A 587 -6.61 38.13 41.08
C ALA A 587 -6.90 39.15 39.96
N ARG A 588 -8.08 38.96 39.37
CA ARG A 588 -8.90 39.92 38.62
C ARG A 588 -8.93 41.29 39.30
N ARG A 589 -8.76 42.37 38.52
CA ARG A 589 -9.24 43.71 38.89
C ARG A 589 -10.02 44.31 37.73
N ALA A 590 -11.24 44.74 38.02
CA ALA A 590 -12.14 45.49 37.17
C ALA A 590 -12.14 46.97 37.59
N ALA A 591 -12.17 47.88 36.61
CA ALA A 591 -12.68 49.27 36.61
C ALA A 591 -12.46 49.78 35.16
N ALA A 592 -13.46 50.13 34.35
CA ALA A 592 -14.47 51.19 34.42
C ALA A 592 -13.93 52.61 34.11
N SER A 593 -14.74 53.35 33.31
CA SER A 593 -14.60 54.71 32.75
C SER A 593 -13.84 54.80 31.41
N GLN A 594 -14.47 55.02 30.24
CA GLN A 594 -15.39 56.10 29.79
C GLN A 594 -14.67 57.45 29.67
N VAL A 595 -14.60 58.01 28.45
CA VAL A 595 -14.93 59.41 28.05
C VAL A 595 -14.39 59.70 26.64
N ASP A 596 -15.21 60.46 25.93
CA ASP A 596 -15.17 61.02 24.57
C ASP A 596 -13.84 61.59 24.05
N GLY A 597 -13.78 61.70 22.72
CA GLY A 597 -12.80 62.52 22.01
C GLY A 597 -12.96 62.47 20.50
N ASP A 598 -13.94 63.22 19.98
CA ASP A 598 -13.95 63.73 18.60
C ASP A 598 -12.64 64.47 18.28
N ALA A 599 -12.11 64.28 17.07
CA ALA A 599 -11.61 65.36 16.20
C ALA A 599 -11.06 64.79 14.88
N ASP A 600 -11.75 65.13 13.80
CA ASP A 600 -11.24 65.69 12.55
C ASP A 600 -9.77 65.50 12.15
N GLY A 601 -9.59 65.10 10.88
CA GLY A 601 -8.88 66.00 9.97
C GLY A 601 -7.84 65.37 9.05
N MET A 602 -8.21 65.30 7.76
CA MET A 602 -7.36 65.61 6.58
C MET A 602 -6.22 64.62 6.26
N ALA A 603 -5.79 64.37 5.03
CA ALA A 603 -6.23 64.58 3.65
C ALA A 603 -5.07 64.02 2.77
N ASN A 604 -5.36 63.72 1.50
CA ASN A 604 -4.43 63.51 0.37
C ASN A 604 -3.70 62.15 0.32
N GLU A 605 -3.54 61.47 -0.83
CA GLU A 605 -3.31 61.99 -2.19
C GLU A 605 -3.67 60.89 -3.24
N GLU A 606 -4.64 61.16 -4.13
CA GLU A 606 -4.62 60.72 -5.55
C GLU A 606 -3.52 61.53 -6.27
N ALA A 607 -2.84 61.18 -7.36
CA ALA A 607 -3.08 60.40 -8.59
C ALA A 607 -1.67 60.23 -9.27
N PRO A 608 -1.47 59.93 -10.59
CA PRO A 608 -2.35 59.49 -11.70
C PRO A 608 -1.92 58.08 -12.22
N GLU A 609 -2.50 57.43 -13.23
CA GLU A 609 -3.16 57.83 -14.47
C GLU A 609 -4.05 56.68 -14.99
#